data_AF-A0A6N7W5Z6-F1
#
_entry.id   AF-A0A6N7W5Z6-F1
#
_cell.length_a   1.000
_cell.length_b   1.000
_cell.length_c   1.000
_cell.angle_alpha   90.00
_cell.angle_beta   90.00
_cell.angle_gamma   90.00
#
_symmetry.space_group_name_H-M   'P 1'
#
loop_
_entity.id
_entity.type
_entity.pdbx_description
1 polymer ?
#
loop_
_entity_poly.entity_id
_entity_poly.type
_entity_poly.pdbx_seq_one_letter_code
_entity_poly.pdbx_strand_id
1 'polypeptide(L)'
;MKDSSTWSRRLGKLISSLVILLLATSGALAFGASKWSLREFGPISVPQALDNLSGSGNEGIPDYYAASLAKWIVFPGVVVFVGACVALLLSQWLGKHHHIFWSRFILALTLIGSLVSATIGAVYADKAINLVKWLTPRPTHVDIAEYYVEPDVVKPTDGDKNLVVIYLESMDTAFADDSLVEGNALESLLETTEDWATLDRYTQYPSGGWSQAGMVASYCGIPIRAEGEDSVANGSEIAVDAGPYMPGVTCLSDILHQEGYNQVFLSGGDLTFANSRDFLTSHGFDRVLELRDWEAQGETEMVSWGLADRRLIHYVKQELLDLSKQNAPFSLSFATLDNHSPASILPHCPDAYSDKTLSAIKCQSEMVAELVDFMDENGLLENTVVVMIADHQIMDGYPVAAYRNLIPRQDEYPIFNKFYSPDGVTLQRSEGTQLDVFPTLYNLLGGELSDGRGGLGVSLLVPEESATQGQMLPSLSRDEQYEVLTSKSSDWIRQIWGETD
;
A
#
# COMPACT_ATOMS: atom_id res chain seq x y z
N MET A 1 -25.77 59.07 -8.45
CA MET A 1 -24.38 58.81 -7.97
C MET A 1 -24.26 58.29 -6.53
N LYS A 2 -25.31 58.28 -5.67
CA LYS A 2 -25.22 57.71 -4.30
C LYS A 2 -25.42 56.19 -4.19
N ASP A 3 -25.99 55.55 -5.22
CA ASP A 3 -26.26 54.10 -5.20
C ASP A 3 -25.07 53.21 -5.60
N SER A 4 -24.12 53.72 -6.39
CA SER A 4 -22.97 52.91 -6.81
C SER A 4 -22.00 52.62 -5.65
N SER A 5 -21.89 53.53 -4.66
CA SER A 5 -20.97 53.37 -3.52
C SER A 5 -21.52 52.46 -2.41
N THR A 6 -22.83 52.33 -2.29
CA THR A 6 -23.48 51.43 -1.32
C THR A 6 -23.49 50.00 -1.83
N TRP A 7 -23.70 49.83 -3.15
CA TRP A 7 -23.64 48.55 -3.84
C TRP A 7 -22.22 47.97 -3.82
N SER A 8 -21.19 48.75 -4.17
CA SER A 8 -19.80 48.28 -4.13
C SER A 8 -19.35 47.86 -2.72
N ARG A 9 -19.79 48.57 -1.68
CA ARG A 9 -19.48 48.22 -0.28
C ARG A 9 -20.20 46.97 0.21
N ARG A 10 -21.43 46.73 -0.24
CA ARG A 10 -22.17 45.48 0.06
C ARG A 10 -21.56 44.31 -0.67
N LEU A 11 -21.21 44.49 -1.94
CA LEU A 11 -20.53 43.49 -2.76
C LEU A 11 -19.16 43.11 -2.17
N GLY A 12 -18.34 44.08 -1.76
CA GLY A 12 -17.05 43.80 -1.12
C GLY A 12 -17.18 43.01 0.18
N LYS A 13 -18.22 43.27 0.99
CA LYS A 13 -18.50 42.48 2.20
C LYS A 13 -18.92 41.05 1.85
N LEU A 14 -19.80 40.88 0.87
CA LEU A 14 -20.21 39.55 0.41
C LEU A 14 -19.01 38.74 -0.10
N ILE A 15 -18.17 39.34 -0.94
CA ILE A 15 -16.95 38.70 -1.44
C ILE A 15 -16.04 38.31 -0.26
N SER A 16 -15.79 39.22 0.69
CA SER A 16 -14.94 38.90 1.85
C SER A 16 -15.49 37.75 2.70
N SER A 17 -16.81 37.69 2.90
CA SER A 17 -17.46 36.59 3.62
C SER A 17 -17.36 35.27 2.86
N LEU A 18 -17.54 35.29 1.53
CA LEU A 18 -17.37 34.11 0.69
C LEU A 18 -15.93 33.58 0.70
N VAL A 19 -14.93 34.47 0.65
CA VAL A 19 -13.51 34.08 0.73
C VAL A 19 -13.20 33.45 2.09
N ILE A 20 -13.67 34.03 3.20
CA ILE A 20 -13.48 33.47 4.54
C ILE A 20 -14.11 32.07 4.65
N LEU A 21 -15.34 31.91 4.14
CA LEU A 21 -16.02 30.62 4.14
C LEU A 21 -15.28 29.60 3.28
N LEU A 22 -14.85 29.99 2.09
CA LEU A 22 -14.10 29.11 1.19
C LEU A 22 -12.80 28.65 1.85
N LEU A 23 -11.99 29.57 2.41
CA LEU A 23 -10.72 29.23 3.06
C LEU A 23 -10.92 28.31 4.27
N ALA A 24 -11.90 28.62 5.12
CA ALA A 24 -12.18 27.82 6.31
C ALA A 24 -12.64 26.40 5.92
N THR A 25 -13.61 26.30 5.02
CA THR A 25 -14.22 25.02 4.64
C THR A 25 -13.27 24.18 3.78
N SER A 26 -12.60 24.75 2.78
CA SER A 26 -11.62 24.01 1.98
C SER A 26 -10.44 23.52 2.83
N GLY A 27 -9.94 24.33 3.76
CA GLY A 27 -8.90 23.92 4.69
C GLY A 27 -9.32 22.76 5.59
N ALA A 28 -10.55 22.81 6.13
CA ALA A 28 -11.09 21.74 6.97
C ALA A 28 -11.33 20.44 6.19
N LEU A 29 -11.87 20.54 4.96
CA LEU A 29 -12.06 19.39 4.07
C LEU A 29 -10.71 18.77 3.68
N ALA A 30 -9.73 19.60 3.29
CA ALA A 30 -8.38 19.14 2.95
C ALA A 30 -7.71 18.45 4.14
N PHE A 31 -7.79 19.03 5.34
CA PHE A 31 -7.28 18.40 6.56
C PHE A 31 -7.95 17.05 6.84
N GLY A 32 -9.28 17.00 6.75
CA GLY A 32 -10.06 15.78 6.95
C GLY A 32 -9.71 14.68 5.96
N ALA A 33 -9.66 15.01 4.67
CA ALA A 33 -9.29 14.09 3.60
C ALA A 33 -7.85 13.58 3.77
N SER A 34 -6.91 14.48 4.11
CA SER A 34 -5.52 14.12 4.32
C SER A 34 -5.33 13.22 5.54
N LYS A 35 -6.04 13.49 6.63
CA LYS A 35 -6.01 12.66 7.85
C LYS A 35 -6.61 11.27 7.60
N TRP A 36 -7.64 11.20 6.77
CA TRP A 36 -8.24 9.94 6.34
C TRP A 36 -7.26 9.16 5.45
N SER A 37 -6.71 9.78 4.41
CA SER A 37 -5.71 9.17 3.53
C SER A 37 -4.51 8.63 4.29
N LEU A 38 -3.90 9.43 5.18
CA LEU A 38 -2.77 8.99 6.01
C LEU A 38 -3.10 7.83 6.95
N ARG A 39 -4.37 7.69 7.33
CA ARG A 39 -4.83 6.65 8.24
C ARG A 39 -5.08 5.33 7.50
N GLU A 40 -5.69 5.41 6.32
CA GLU A 40 -6.08 4.23 5.53
C GLU A 40 -4.93 3.74 4.63
N PHE A 41 -4.15 4.65 4.04
CA PHE A 41 -3.17 4.34 2.98
C PHE A 41 -1.74 4.82 3.30
N GLY A 42 -1.54 5.57 4.38
CA GLY A 42 -0.29 6.28 4.62
C GLY A 42 -0.05 7.41 3.60
N PRO A 43 1.21 7.88 3.46
CA PRO A 43 1.58 8.86 2.44
C PRO A 43 1.56 8.22 1.04
N ILE A 44 0.73 8.76 0.15
CA ILE A 44 0.58 8.33 -1.25
C ILE A 44 0.98 9.47 -2.20
N SER A 45 0.98 9.24 -3.52
CA SER A 45 1.11 10.32 -4.51
C SER A 45 -0.26 10.89 -4.92
N VAL A 46 -0.29 12.11 -5.49
CA VAL A 46 -1.54 12.71 -6.01
C VAL A 46 -2.22 11.80 -7.05
N PRO A 47 -1.50 11.22 -8.02
CA PRO A 47 -2.10 10.42 -9.08
C PRO A 47 -2.62 9.08 -8.55
N GLN A 48 -1.89 8.45 -7.62
CA GLN A 48 -2.40 7.30 -6.86
C GLN A 48 -3.68 7.61 -6.07
N ALA A 49 -3.79 8.80 -5.47
CA ALA A 49 -5.02 9.21 -4.79
C ALA A 49 -6.21 9.33 -5.76
N LEU A 50 -5.96 9.69 -7.03
CA LEU A 50 -6.98 9.71 -8.07
C LEU A 50 -7.36 8.30 -8.52
N ASP A 51 -6.40 7.40 -8.69
CA ASP A 51 -6.64 6.00 -9.05
C ASP A 51 -7.49 5.28 -8.01
N ASN A 52 -7.12 5.41 -6.73
CA ASN A 52 -7.85 4.85 -5.59
C ASN A 52 -9.28 5.40 -5.47
N LEU A 53 -9.52 6.64 -5.93
CA LEU A 53 -10.85 7.26 -5.94
C LEU A 53 -11.67 6.85 -7.16
N SER A 54 -11.01 6.53 -8.26
CA SER A 54 -11.66 6.28 -9.54
C SER A 54 -12.36 4.93 -9.58
N GLY A 55 -11.76 3.89 -8.98
CA GLY A 55 -12.28 2.52 -8.94
C GLY A 55 -12.66 2.03 -10.34
N SER A 56 -11.84 1.18 -10.96
CA SER A 56 -12.13 0.68 -12.31
C SER A 56 -13.39 -0.21 -12.33
N GLY A 57 -14.57 0.44 -12.40
CA GLY A 57 -15.86 -0.22 -12.36
C GLY A 57 -16.90 0.68 -11.71
N ASN A 58 -18.12 0.72 -12.26
CA ASN A 58 -19.27 1.49 -11.79
C ASN A 58 -19.78 1.13 -10.37
N GLU A 59 -18.95 0.54 -9.51
CA GLU A 59 -19.27 0.24 -8.12
C GLU A 59 -18.65 1.32 -7.24
N GLY A 60 -19.52 2.15 -6.67
CA GLY A 60 -19.10 3.27 -5.84
C GLY A 60 -18.32 2.81 -4.61
N ILE A 61 -17.68 3.79 -3.96
CA ILE A 61 -16.97 3.66 -2.68
C ILE A 61 -17.72 2.70 -1.73
N PRO A 62 -17.11 1.58 -1.31
CA PRO A 62 -17.71 0.62 -0.38
C PRO A 62 -18.40 1.29 0.82
N ASP A 63 -19.54 0.76 1.26
CA ASP A 63 -20.39 1.39 2.30
C ASP A 63 -19.63 1.74 3.60
N TYR A 64 -18.59 0.98 3.96
CA TYR A 64 -17.74 1.28 5.11
C TYR A 64 -16.92 2.58 4.93
N TYR A 65 -16.45 2.85 3.72
CA TYR A 65 -15.77 4.10 3.40
C TYR A 65 -16.74 5.28 3.41
N ALA A 66 -18.01 5.12 3.00
CA ALA A 66 -18.98 6.20 3.05
C ALA A 66 -19.15 6.76 4.49
N ALA A 67 -19.22 5.88 5.49
CA ALA A 67 -19.28 6.27 6.90
C ALA A 67 -17.96 6.90 7.39
N SER A 68 -16.81 6.36 6.95
CA SER A 68 -15.49 6.91 7.30
C SER A 68 -15.27 8.31 6.70
N LEU A 69 -15.56 8.49 5.40
CA LEU A 69 -15.50 9.76 4.69
C LEU A 69 -16.45 10.80 5.31
N ALA A 70 -17.66 10.40 5.69
CA ALA A 70 -18.59 11.29 6.39
C ALA A 70 -18.02 11.76 7.73
N LYS A 71 -17.40 10.87 8.51
CA LYS A 71 -16.81 11.18 9.82
C LYS A 71 -15.57 12.08 9.71
N TRP A 72 -14.68 11.79 8.77
CA TRP A 72 -13.37 12.45 8.69
C TRP A 72 -13.36 13.70 7.79
N ILE A 73 -14.21 13.74 6.76
CA ILE A 73 -14.21 14.82 5.76
C ILE A 73 -15.44 15.69 5.93
N VAL A 74 -16.64 15.11 5.81
CA VAL A 74 -17.89 15.87 5.75
C VAL A 74 -18.20 16.56 7.07
N PHE A 75 -18.18 15.81 8.19
CA PHE A 75 -18.56 16.34 9.49
C PHE A 75 -17.67 17.52 9.94
N PRO A 76 -16.32 17.43 9.91
CA PRO A 76 -15.45 18.56 10.24
C PRO A 76 -15.66 19.75 9.30
N GLY A 77 -15.82 19.50 8.00
CA GLY A 77 -16.10 20.55 7.01
C GLY A 77 -17.40 21.31 7.30
N VAL A 78 -18.47 20.60 7.63
CA VAL A 78 -19.77 21.18 8.01
C VAL A 78 -19.67 21.97 9.30
N VAL A 79 -19.01 21.44 10.34
CA VAL A 79 -18.83 22.13 11.62
C VAL A 79 -18.08 23.46 11.44
N VAL A 80 -16.98 23.46 10.66
CA VAL A 80 -16.20 24.66 10.37
C VAL A 80 -17.01 25.66 9.52
N PHE A 81 -17.74 25.18 8.51
CA PHE A 81 -18.60 26.03 7.68
C PHE A 81 -19.71 26.72 8.49
N VAL A 82 -20.43 25.96 9.32
CA VAL A 82 -21.51 26.48 10.16
C VAL A 82 -20.95 27.45 11.21
N GLY A 83 -19.83 27.10 11.85
CA GLY A 83 -19.15 27.98 12.81
C GLY A 83 -18.73 29.32 12.19
N ALA A 84 -18.14 29.30 10.99
CA ALA A 84 -17.77 30.49 10.25
C ALA A 84 -19.00 31.32 9.84
N CYS A 85 -20.08 30.67 9.38
CA CYS A 85 -21.35 31.36 9.08
C CYS A 85 -21.92 32.07 10.31
N VAL A 86 -21.98 31.39 11.46
CA VAL A 86 -22.48 31.97 12.71
C VAL A 86 -21.62 33.15 13.14
N ALA A 87 -20.28 33.04 13.07
CA ALA A 87 -19.37 34.12 13.42
C ALA A 87 -19.52 35.34 12.49
N LEU A 88 -19.68 35.13 11.19
CA LEU A 88 -19.92 36.20 10.22
C LEU A 88 -21.28 36.88 10.46
N LEU A 89 -22.34 36.11 10.70
CA LEU A 89 -23.66 36.65 11.03
C LEU A 89 -23.63 37.45 12.34
N LEU A 90 -22.95 36.93 13.37
CA LEU A 90 -22.77 37.61 14.65
C LEU A 90 -21.97 38.91 14.50
N SER A 91 -20.87 38.89 13.72
CA SER A 91 -20.10 40.09 13.40
C SER A 91 -20.96 41.15 12.70
N GLN A 92 -21.78 40.75 11.73
CA GLN A 92 -22.71 41.65 11.03
C GLN A 92 -23.80 42.20 11.96
N TRP A 93 -24.35 41.36 12.85
CA TRP A 93 -25.36 41.75 13.83
C TRP A 93 -24.81 42.76 14.83
N LEU A 94 -23.65 42.49 15.45
CA LEU A 94 -22.98 43.42 16.36
C LEU A 94 -22.66 44.76 15.69
N GLY A 95 -22.25 44.72 14.42
CA GLY A 95 -22.00 45.92 13.62
C GLY A 95 -23.26 46.76 13.38
N LYS A 96 -24.43 46.12 13.21
CA LYS A 96 -25.74 46.80 13.10
C LYS A 96 -26.17 47.40 14.44
N HIS A 97 -25.84 46.77 15.56
CA HIS A 97 -26.18 47.24 16.92
C HIS A 97 -25.09 48.12 17.56
N HIS A 98 -24.27 48.80 16.75
CA HIS A 98 -23.24 49.76 17.18
C HIS A 98 -22.12 49.21 18.09
N HIS A 99 -21.99 47.90 18.25
CA HIS A 99 -20.86 47.25 18.92
C HIS A 99 -19.67 47.05 17.97
N ILE A 100 -19.11 48.15 17.46
CA ILE A 100 -18.13 48.15 16.34
C ILE A 100 -16.85 47.40 16.70
N PHE A 101 -16.34 47.55 17.92
CA PHE A 101 -15.14 46.85 18.39
C PHE A 101 -15.32 45.32 18.29
N TRP A 102 -16.39 44.79 18.90
CA TRP A 102 -16.68 43.35 18.90
C TRP A 102 -16.98 42.80 17.50
N SER A 103 -17.67 43.57 16.67
CA SER A 103 -17.91 43.21 15.25
C SER A 103 -16.58 42.98 14.50
N ARG A 104 -15.63 43.93 14.63
CA ARG A 104 -14.31 43.84 13.99
C ARG A 104 -13.44 42.75 14.60
N PHE A 105 -13.49 42.58 15.92
CA PHE A 105 -12.75 41.55 16.63
C PHE A 105 -13.16 40.15 16.19
N ILE A 106 -14.47 39.85 16.14
CA ILE A 106 -14.97 38.56 15.65
C ILE A 106 -14.59 38.34 14.19
N LEU A 107 -14.76 39.35 13.33
CA LEU A 107 -14.37 39.23 11.92
C LEU A 107 -12.87 38.92 11.75
N ALA A 108 -12.01 39.58 12.53
CA ALA A 108 -10.58 39.33 12.51
C ALA A 108 -10.24 37.90 12.99
N LEU A 109 -10.88 37.44 14.08
CA LEU A 109 -10.72 36.07 14.55
C LEU A 109 -11.21 35.03 13.53
N THR A 110 -12.34 35.26 12.86
CA THR A 110 -12.83 34.35 11.82
C THR A 110 -11.87 34.32 10.63
N LEU A 111 -11.32 35.47 10.22
CA LEU A 111 -10.32 35.52 9.15
C LEU A 111 -9.04 34.77 9.56
N ILE A 112 -8.50 35.03 10.74
CA ILE A 112 -7.32 34.32 11.26
C ILE A 112 -7.60 32.82 11.33
N GLY A 113 -8.74 32.41 11.87
CA GLY A 113 -9.15 31.01 11.92
C GLY A 113 -9.26 30.35 10.54
N SER A 114 -9.80 31.07 9.54
CA SER A 114 -9.88 30.58 8.16
C SER A 114 -8.50 30.40 7.52
N LEU A 115 -7.57 31.32 7.79
CA LEU A 115 -6.18 31.21 7.31
C LEU A 115 -5.46 30.05 7.98
N VAL A 116 -5.61 29.89 9.30
CA VAL A 116 -5.04 28.75 10.05
C VAL A 116 -5.60 27.44 9.51
N SER A 117 -6.91 27.35 9.29
CA SER A 117 -7.55 26.15 8.73
C SER A 117 -7.01 25.82 7.35
N ALA A 118 -6.86 26.82 6.46
CA ALA A 118 -6.29 26.63 5.13
C ALA A 118 -4.82 26.18 5.20
N THR A 119 -4.00 26.80 6.05
CA THR A 119 -2.60 26.41 6.25
C THR A 119 -2.45 24.99 6.78
N ILE A 120 -3.24 24.61 7.80
CA ILE A 120 -3.24 23.25 8.34
C ILE A 120 -3.68 22.26 7.26
N GLY A 121 -4.74 22.57 6.51
CA GLY A 121 -5.19 21.74 5.39
C GLY A 121 -4.09 21.52 4.36
N ALA A 122 -3.39 22.58 3.95
CA ALA A 122 -2.29 22.50 3.00
C ALA A 122 -1.09 21.68 3.51
N VAL A 123 -0.69 21.87 4.78
CA VAL A 123 0.41 21.09 5.40
C VAL A 123 0.06 19.61 5.48
N TYR A 124 -1.17 19.27 5.84
CA TYR A 124 -1.59 17.88 5.90
C TYR A 124 -1.76 17.26 4.50
N ALA A 125 -2.25 18.03 3.53
CA ALA A 125 -2.30 17.58 2.14
C ALA A 125 -0.88 17.27 1.61
N ASP A 126 0.10 18.11 1.94
CA ASP A 126 1.49 17.83 1.58
C ASP A 126 1.99 16.52 2.22
N LYS A 127 1.70 16.29 3.51
CA LYS A 127 2.06 15.03 4.18
C LYS A 127 1.36 13.79 3.59
N ALA A 128 0.12 13.94 3.16
CA ALA A 128 -0.72 12.83 2.73
C ALA A 128 -0.49 12.44 1.27
N ILE A 129 -0.37 13.42 0.37
CA ILE A 129 -0.32 13.18 -1.08
C ILE A 129 0.93 13.79 -1.76
N ASN A 130 1.91 14.27 -0.97
CA ASN A 130 3.11 14.94 -1.48
C ASN A 130 2.78 16.15 -2.38
N LEU A 131 1.75 16.93 -2.00
CA LEU A 131 1.18 18.00 -2.82
C LEU A 131 2.20 19.06 -3.26
N VAL A 132 3.13 19.48 -2.39
CA VAL A 132 4.15 20.49 -2.74
C VAL A 132 5.08 19.94 -3.80
N LYS A 133 5.46 18.66 -3.70
CA LYS A 133 6.31 18.01 -4.70
C LYS A 133 5.61 17.92 -6.06
N TRP A 134 4.32 17.56 -6.07
CA TRP A 134 3.51 17.52 -7.28
C TRP A 134 3.35 18.90 -7.93
N LEU A 135 3.14 19.96 -7.13
CA LEU A 135 3.00 21.34 -7.64
C LEU A 135 4.33 22.01 -8.00
N THR A 136 5.42 21.64 -7.33
CA THR A 136 6.76 22.21 -7.52
C THR A 136 7.77 21.09 -7.75
N PRO A 137 7.64 20.38 -8.89
CA PRO A 137 8.59 19.34 -9.22
C PRO A 137 9.98 19.96 -9.31
N ARG A 138 10.84 19.63 -8.36
CA ARG A 138 12.26 19.97 -8.49
C ARG A 138 12.80 19.14 -9.64
N PRO A 139 13.53 19.74 -10.61
CA PRO A 139 14.29 18.95 -11.55
C PRO A 139 15.34 18.18 -10.73
N THR A 140 15.05 16.93 -10.41
CA THR A 140 16.06 15.98 -9.98
C THR A 140 16.82 15.55 -11.23
N HIS A 141 18.15 15.49 -11.15
CA HIS A 141 18.98 14.91 -12.20
C HIS A 141 18.97 13.37 -12.15
N VAL A 142 18.02 12.79 -11.42
CA VAL A 142 17.92 11.37 -11.11
C VAL A 142 16.72 10.82 -11.87
N ASP A 143 16.97 9.74 -12.63
CA ASP A 143 15.98 9.04 -13.43
C ASP A 143 16.00 7.55 -13.04
N ILE A 144 14.83 6.97 -12.76
CA ILE A 144 14.69 5.57 -12.39
C ILE A 144 15.15 4.63 -13.51
N ALA A 145 15.08 5.09 -14.77
CA ALA A 145 15.54 4.36 -15.94
C ALA A 145 17.04 4.02 -15.87
N GLU A 146 17.84 4.83 -15.16
CA GLU A 146 19.27 4.57 -14.98
C GLU A 146 19.55 3.37 -14.05
N TYR A 147 18.58 3.01 -13.22
CA TYR A 147 18.67 1.92 -12.24
C TYR A 147 17.87 0.69 -12.63
N TYR A 148 16.87 0.86 -13.50
CA TYR A 148 16.01 -0.21 -13.98
C TYR A 148 16.74 -1.12 -14.96
N VAL A 149 16.57 -2.43 -14.78
CA VAL A 149 17.00 -3.46 -15.73
C VAL A 149 15.83 -4.37 -16.06
N GLU A 150 15.56 -4.53 -17.35
CA GLU A 150 14.66 -5.58 -17.82
C GLU A 150 15.25 -6.95 -17.44
N PRO A 151 14.49 -7.84 -16.79
CA PRO A 151 15.02 -9.12 -16.33
C PRO A 151 15.52 -9.97 -17.51
N ASP A 152 16.80 -10.32 -17.48
CA ASP A 152 17.45 -11.13 -18.52
C ASP A 152 17.77 -12.52 -17.95
N VAL A 153 17.02 -13.52 -18.42
CA VAL A 153 17.16 -14.92 -17.99
C VAL A 153 18.37 -15.56 -18.64
N VAL A 154 19.41 -15.81 -17.83
CA VAL A 154 20.65 -16.50 -18.24
C VAL A 154 20.47 -18.01 -18.16
N LYS A 155 19.73 -18.49 -17.15
CA LYS A 155 19.38 -19.89 -16.96
C LYS A 155 17.91 -19.98 -16.56
N PRO A 156 17.05 -20.67 -17.33
CA PRO A 156 15.67 -20.92 -16.91
C PRO A 156 15.63 -21.86 -15.69
N THR A 157 14.50 -21.88 -14.99
CA THR A 157 14.28 -22.90 -13.96
C THR A 157 14.25 -24.30 -14.57
N ASP A 158 14.57 -25.32 -13.78
CA ASP A 158 14.51 -26.71 -14.21
C ASP A 158 13.05 -27.28 -14.11
N GLY A 159 12.11 -26.49 -13.56
CA GLY A 159 10.71 -26.87 -13.37
C GLY A 159 10.48 -27.98 -12.35
N ASP A 160 11.46 -28.23 -11.48
CA ASP A 160 11.45 -29.28 -10.45
C ASP A 160 10.96 -28.79 -9.08
N LYS A 161 10.92 -27.47 -8.88
CA LYS A 161 10.42 -26.81 -7.67
C LYS A 161 9.14 -26.01 -7.92
N ASN A 162 8.25 -26.05 -6.95
CA ASN A 162 7.08 -25.18 -6.87
C ASN A 162 7.39 -23.92 -6.07
N LEU A 163 6.52 -22.92 -6.17
CA LEU A 163 6.60 -21.68 -5.41
C LEU A 163 5.32 -21.47 -4.60
N VAL A 164 5.47 -21.12 -3.33
CA VAL A 164 4.38 -20.59 -2.50
C VAL A 164 4.80 -19.24 -1.91
N VAL A 165 4.03 -18.19 -2.20
CA VAL A 165 4.24 -16.84 -1.64
C VAL A 165 3.07 -16.46 -0.75
N ILE A 166 3.36 -16.25 0.54
CA ILE A 166 2.37 -15.88 1.55
C ILE A 166 2.56 -14.40 1.90
N TYR A 167 1.60 -13.57 1.49
CA TYR A 167 1.55 -12.17 1.88
C TYR A 167 0.83 -12.04 3.22
N LEU A 168 1.55 -11.51 4.21
CA LEU A 168 1.09 -11.31 5.56
C LEU A 168 0.73 -9.84 5.75
N GLU A 169 -0.56 -9.54 5.76
CA GLU A 169 -1.10 -8.18 5.86
C GLU A 169 -0.51 -7.43 7.07
N SER A 170 0.06 -6.24 6.82
CA SER A 170 0.52 -5.28 7.83
C SER A 170 1.41 -5.87 8.95
N MET A 171 2.26 -6.86 8.65
CA MET A 171 2.95 -7.65 9.69
C MET A 171 4.39 -7.16 9.99
N ASP A 172 4.55 -6.42 11.08
CA ASP A 172 5.86 -5.93 11.56
C ASP A 172 6.59 -6.95 12.44
N THR A 173 7.93 -6.90 12.46
CA THR A 173 8.71 -7.72 13.42
C THR A 173 8.50 -7.30 14.87
N ALA A 174 7.99 -6.09 15.11
CA ALA A 174 7.68 -5.56 16.45
C ALA A 174 6.65 -6.41 17.18
N PHE A 175 5.81 -7.15 16.45
CA PHE A 175 4.77 -7.97 17.06
C PHE A 175 5.31 -9.21 17.79
N ALA A 176 6.62 -9.45 17.72
CA ALA A 176 7.32 -10.45 18.53
C ALA A 176 8.01 -9.86 19.78
N ASP A 177 8.05 -8.53 19.92
CA ASP A 177 8.77 -7.84 20.99
C ASP A 177 7.81 -7.37 22.08
N ASP A 178 7.84 -8.06 23.23
CA ASP A 178 6.99 -7.78 24.39
C ASP A 178 7.32 -6.45 25.10
N SER A 179 8.43 -5.80 24.73
CA SER A 179 8.77 -4.45 25.16
C SER A 179 8.09 -3.36 24.31
N LEU A 180 7.62 -3.72 23.12
CA LEU A 180 6.96 -2.83 22.17
C LEU A 180 5.44 -3.03 22.15
N VAL A 181 4.96 -4.27 22.24
CA VAL A 181 3.54 -4.64 22.22
C VAL A 181 3.17 -5.60 23.36
N GLU A 182 1.87 -5.88 23.53
CA GLU A 182 1.40 -6.81 24.54
C GLU A 182 1.73 -8.26 24.13
N GLY A 183 2.76 -8.85 24.74
CA GLY A 183 3.15 -10.25 24.49
C GLY A 183 3.84 -10.47 23.14
N ASN A 184 3.86 -11.74 22.69
CA ASN A 184 4.44 -12.15 21.41
C ASN A 184 3.34 -12.73 20.51
N ALA A 185 2.84 -11.94 19.57
CA ALA A 185 1.83 -12.37 18.61
C ALA A 185 2.40 -13.29 17.52
N LEU A 186 3.72 -13.32 17.33
CA LEU A 186 4.38 -14.09 16.27
C LEU A 186 4.92 -15.44 16.75
N GLU A 187 4.73 -15.79 18.02
CA GLU A 187 5.32 -16.96 18.70
C GLU A 187 5.15 -18.25 17.88
N SER A 188 3.91 -18.63 17.56
CA SER A 188 3.62 -19.88 16.85
C SER A 188 4.30 -19.94 15.47
N LEU A 189 4.22 -18.87 14.69
CA LEU A 189 4.87 -18.84 13.38
C LEU A 189 6.39 -18.87 13.48
N LEU A 190 6.98 -18.18 14.46
CA LEU A 190 8.43 -18.19 14.67
C LEU A 190 8.95 -19.55 15.15
N GLU A 191 8.19 -20.25 15.99
CA GLU A 191 8.52 -21.61 16.43
C GLU A 191 8.45 -22.62 15.28
N THR A 192 7.35 -22.64 14.52
CA THR A 192 7.19 -23.54 13.35
C THR A 192 8.23 -23.28 12.25
N THR A 193 8.82 -22.09 12.20
CA THR A 193 9.76 -21.68 11.14
C THR A 193 11.14 -21.30 11.70
N GLU A 194 11.53 -21.92 12.82
CA GLU A 194 12.76 -21.58 13.54
C GLU A 194 14.03 -21.80 12.70
N ASP A 195 14.00 -22.77 11.78
CA ASP A 195 15.10 -23.16 10.91
C ASP A 195 15.05 -22.50 9.52
N TRP A 196 14.02 -21.70 9.25
CA TRP A 196 13.88 -20.96 7.99
C TRP A 196 14.73 -19.69 8.02
N ALA A 197 15.27 -19.30 6.86
CA ALA A 197 16.10 -18.11 6.76
C ALA A 197 15.27 -16.83 6.98
N THR A 198 15.87 -15.85 7.66
CA THR A 198 15.30 -14.52 7.90
C THR A 198 16.33 -13.48 7.52
N LEU A 199 15.88 -12.43 6.82
CA LEU A 199 16.64 -11.23 6.56
C LEU A 199 16.40 -10.22 7.69
N ASP A 200 17.45 -9.93 8.45
CA ASP A 200 17.38 -9.09 9.66
C ASP A 200 16.80 -7.69 9.40
N ARG A 201 17.15 -7.08 8.26
CA ARG A 201 16.68 -5.75 7.85
C ARG A 201 15.92 -5.79 6.54
N TYR A 202 14.89 -6.63 6.48
CA TYR A 202 13.88 -6.55 5.43
C TYR A 202 12.91 -5.41 5.69
N THR A 203 12.83 -4.46 4.78
CA THR A 203 11.95 -3.29 4.92
C THR A 203 11.05 -3.16 3.71
N GLN A 204 9.91 -2.49 3.87
CA GLN A 204 9.21 -1.98 2.68
C GLN A 204 10.11 -0.97 1.95
N TYR A 205 9.97 -0.80 0.63
CA TYR A 205 10.75 0.23 -0.07
C TYR A 205 10.24 1.64 0.28
N PRO A 206 11.06 2.70 0.16
CA PRO A 206 10.60 4.06 0.39
C PRO A 206 9.39 4.37 -0.50
N SER A 207 8.32 4.91 0.10
CA SER A 207 7.00 5.15 -0.54
C SER A 207 6.14 3.91 -0.87
N GLY A 208 6.60 2.69 -0.60
CA GLY A 208 5.84 1.46 -0.81
C GLY A 208 5.13 0.97 0.46
N GLY A 209 4.03 1.59 0.85
CA GLY A 209 3.43 1.39 2.18
C GLY A 209 2.04 0.77 2.21
N TRP A 210 1.65 0.01 1.19
CA TRP A 210 0.33 -0.64 1.10
C TRP A 210 0.41 -1.96 0.33
N SER A 211 -0.59 -2.82 0.46
CA SER A 211 -0.55 -4.23 0.03
C SER A 211 -0.18 -4.39 -1.44
N GLN A 212 -0.86 -3.66 -2.33
CA GLN A 212 -0.58 -3.73 -3.76
C GLN A 212 0.86 -3.29 -4.08
N ALA A 213 1.36 -2.24 -3.44
CA ALA A 213 2.76 -1.80 -3.62
C ALA A 213 3.74 -2.89 -3.24
N GLY A 214 3.51 -3.57 -2.13
CA GLY A 214 4.34 -4.69 -1.70
C GLY A 214 4.29 -5.87 -2.66
N MET A 215 3.09 -6.23 -3.12
CA MET A 215 2.89 -7.31 -4.09
C MET A 215 3.55 -7.02 -5.44
N VAL A 216 3.28 -5.87 -6.04
CA VAL A 216 3.89 -5.47 -7.32
C VAL A 216 5.41 -5.37 -7.18
N ALA A 217 5.93 -4.76 -6.12
CA ALA A 217 7.37 -4.67 -5.91
C ALA A 217 8.03 -6.04 -5.76
N SER A 218 7.38 -6.97 -5.07
CA SER A 218 7.92 -8.31 -4.87
C SER A 218 7.82 -9.22 -6.09
N TYR A 219 6.86 -9.01 -7.00
CA TYR A 219 6.77 -9.74 -8.27
C TYR A 219 7.55 -9.10 -9.41
N CYS A 220 7.64 -7.77 -9.47
CA CYS A 220 8.17 -7.05 -10.63
C CYS A 220 9.48 -6.32 -10.36
N GLY A 221 9.89 -6.20 -9.09
CA GLY A 221 11.09 -5.46 -8.71
C GLY A 221 10.99 -3.95 -8.96
N ILE A 222 9.79 -3.38 -9.06
CA ILE A 222 9.57 -1.94 -9.31
C ILE A 222 8.52 -1.34 -8.36
N PRO A 223 8.57 -0.02 -8.06
CA PRO A 223 7.49 0.65 -7.35
C PRO A 223 6.23 0.74 -8.24
N ILE A 224 5.05 0.85 -7.62
CA ILE A 224 3.85 1.25 -8.36
C ILE A 224 3.96 2.71 -8.75
N ARG A 225 3.73 3.00 -10.03
CA ARG A 225 3.65 4.34 -10.61
C ARG A 225 2.36 4.46 -11.38
N ALA A 226 1.47 5.34 -10.94
CA ALA A 226 0.18 5.56 -11.59
C ALA A 226 0.35 6.12 -13.01
N GLU A 227 -0.58 5.77 -13.90
CA GLU A 227 -0.66 6.40 -15.22
C GLU A 227 -0.90 7.90 -15.04
N GLY A 228 -0.16 8.73 -15.77
CA GLY A 228 -0.26 10.18 -15.65
C GLY A 228 0.32 10.79 -14.37
N GLU A 229 1.27 10.11 -13.70
CA GLU A 229 1.92 10.67 -12.52
C GLU A 229 2.64 12.01 -12.79
N ASP A 230 2.92 12.29 -14.08
CA ASP A 230 3.49 13.51 -14.62
C ASP A 230 2.53 14.40 -15.45
N SER A 231 1.24 14.06 -15.56
CA SER A 231 0.26 14.78 -16.38
C SER A 231 -0.23 16.08 -15.72
N VAL A 232 0.69 17.03 -15.53
CA VAL A 232 0.34 18.46 -15.37
C VAL A 232 -0.03 19.08 -16.73
N ALA A 233 0.16 18.33 -17.82
CA ALA A 233 -0.29 18.69 -19.16
C ALA A 233 -1.46 17.78 -19.58
N ASN A 234 -2.63 18.39 -19.77
CA ASN A 234 -3.91 17.83 -20.22
C ASN A 234 -4.72 17.11 -19.12
N GLY A 235 -5.68 17.86 -18.58
CA GLY A 235 -6.78 17.28 -17.83
C GLY A 235 -7.64 16.36 -18.70
N SER A 236 -8.36 15.49 -18.00
CA SER A 236 -9.36 14.53 -18.49
C SER A 236 -8.83 13.39 -19.35
N GLU A 237 -8.21 12.41 -18.69
CA GLU A 237 -8.48 10.98 -18.89
C GLU A 237 -7.84 10.26 -17.71
N ILE A 238 -8.56 10.18 -16.59
CA ILE A 238 -8.30 9.12 -15.59
C ILE A 238 -8.86 7.90 -16.29
N ALA A 239 -7.99 7.00 -16.75
CA ALA A 239 -8.37 5.97 -17.69
C ALA A 239 -9.26 4.93 -17.00
N VAL A 240 -10.57 5.07 -17.20
CA VAL A 240 -11.59 4.12 -16.75
C VAL A 240 -11.72 2.94 -17.75
N ASP A 241 -10.70 2.68 -18.57
CA ASP A 241 -10.70 1.62 -19.62
C ASP A 241 -9.28 1.32 -20.20
N ALA A 242 -8.21 1.34 -19.39
CA ALA A 242 -6.80 1.31 -19.86
C ALA A 242 -6.15 -0.08 -19.88
N GLY A 243 -6.44 -0.89 -20.90
CA GLY A 243 -5.51 -1.92 -21.38
C GLY A 243 -4.96 -2.93 -20.35
N PRO A 244 -3.87 -3.66 -20.68
CA PRO A 244 -3.10 -4.43 -19.68
C PRO A 244 -2.43 -3.51 -18.66
N TYR A 245 -2.28 -3.96 -17.41
CA TYR A 245 -1.61 -3.22 -16.34
C TYR A 245 -0.09 -3.25 -16.59
N MET A 246 0.59 -2.10 -16.60
CA MET A 246 2.05 -1.96 -16.84
C MET A 246 2.66 -2.93 -17.88
N PRO A 247 2.16 -2.97 -19.13
CA PRO A 247 2.55 -3.97 -20.13
C PRO A 247 4.01 -3.88 -20.59
N GLY A 248 4.71 -2.77 -20.30
CA GLY A 248 6.13 -2.61 -20.59
C GLY A 248 7.05 -3.20 -19.52
N VAL A 249 6.50 -3.86 -18.50
CA VAL A 249 7.25 -4.48 -17.39
C VAL A 249 7.13 -5.98 -17.47
N THR A 250 8.26 -6.68 -17.38
CA THR A 250 8.28 -8.13 -17.18
C THR A 250 8.41 -8.43 -15.69
N CYS A 251 7.44 -9.14 -15.13
CA CYS A 251 7.43 -9.58 -13.75
C CYS A 251 7.83 -11.07 -13.63
N LEU A 252 8.11 -11.53 -12.41
CA LEU A 252 8.38 -12.94 -12.10
C LEU A 252 7.30 -13.86 -12.67
N SER A 253 6.04 -13.49 -12.48
CA SER A 253 4.91 -14.30 -12.93
C SER A 253 4.85 -14.38 -14.46
N ASP A 254 5.30 -13.37 -15.20
CA ASP A 254 5.40 -13.48 -16.66
C ASP A 254 6.45 -14.52 -17.07
N ILE A 255 7.61 -14.51 -16.39
CA ILE A 255 8.69 -15.47 -16.63
C ILE A 255 8.23 -16.89 -16.27
N LEU A 256 7.64 -17.09 -15.10
CA LEU A 256 7.16 -18.40 -14.65
C LEU A 256 6.04 -18.94 -15.56
N HIS A 257 5.15 -18.08 -16.05
CA HIS A 257 4.13 -18.48 -17.03
C HIS A 257 4.77 -18.98 -18.32
N GLN A 258 5.78 -18.28 -18.84
CA GLN A 258 6.53 -18.69 -20.03
C GLN A 258 7.31 -19.99 -19.80
N GLU A 259 7.78 -20.24 -18.58
CA GLU A 259 8.45 -21.48 -18.17
C GLU A 259 7.47 -22.63 -17.83
N GLY A 260 6.16 -22.39 -17.95
CA GLY A 260 5.13 -23.44 -17.85
C GLY A 260 4.62 -23.70 -16.43
N TYR A 261 4.83 -22.78 -15.49
CA TYR A 261 4.21 -22.84 -14.17
C TYR A 261 2.71 -22.61 -14.27
N ASN A 262 1.92 -23.42 -13.55
CA ASN A 262 0.51 -23.14 -13.30
C ASN A 262 0.40 -22.17 -12.11
N GLN A 263 -0.05 -20.95 -12.37
CA GLN A 263 0.00 -19.86 -11.39
C GLN A 263 -1.39 -19.51 -10.87
N VAL A 264 -1.55 -19.60 -9.55
CA VAL A 264 -2.82 -19.35 -8.87
C VAL A 264 -2.64 -18.27 -7.80
N PHE A 265 -3.50 -17.25 -7.83
CA PHE A 265 -3.63 -16.27 -6.77
C PHE A 265 -4.96 -16.43 -6.03
N LEU A 266 -4.94 -16.43 -4.70
CA LEU A 266 -6.15 -16.43 -3.87
C LEU A 266 -6.19 -15.18 -2.97
N SER A 267 -7.32 -14.49 -2.96
CA SER A 267 -7.59 -13.36 -2.07
C SER A 267 -8.94 -13.53 -1.40
N GLY A 268 -9.03 -13.20 -0.11
CA GLY A 268 -10.33 -13.07 0.55
C GLY A 268 -11.09 -11.80 0.14
N GLY A 269 -10.37 -10.75 -0.27
CA GLY A 269 -10.91 -9.44 -0.60
C GLY A 269 -11.30 -9.27 -2.07
N ASP A 270 -11.92 -8.13 -2.37
CA ASP A 270 -12.25 -7.72 -3.75
C ASP A 270 -11.01 -7.12 -4.43
N LEU A 271 -10.49 -7.80 -5.45
CA LEU A 271 -9.28 -7.36 -6.16
C LEU A 271 -9.54 -6.28 -7.22
N THR A 272 -10.79 -5.88 -7.48
CA THR A 272 -11.06 -4.67 -8.28
C THR A 272 -10.59 -3.42 -7.55
N PHE A 273 -10.48 -3.49 -6.21
CA PHE A 273 -9.84 -2.44 -5.44
C PHE A 273 -8.37 -2.25 -5.83
N ALA A 274 -7.99 -0.99 -6.03
CA ALA A 274 -6.66 -0.56 -6.46
C ALA A 274 -6.16 -1.16 -7.78
N ASN A 275 -7.02 -1.73 -8.64
CA ASN A 275 -6.63 -2.41 -9.89
C ASN A 275 -5.73 -3.66 -9.66
N SER A 276 -5.85 -4.31 -8.50
CA SER A 276 -5.04 -5.50 -8.19
C SER A 276 -5.37 -6.68 -9.11
N ARG A 277 -6.64 -6.81 -9.53
CA ARG A 277 -7.09 -7.80 -10.49
C ARG A 277 -6.48 -7.59 -11.87
N ASP A 278 -6.40 -6.34 -12.32
CA ASP A 278 -5.82 -6.00 -13.63
C ASP A 278 -4.33 -6.37 -13.65
N PHE A 279 -3.59 -6.06 -12.58
CA PHE A 279 -2.21 -6.52 -12.39
C PHE A 279 -2.10 -8.05 -12.49
N LEU A 280 -2.82 -8.79 -11.64
CA LEU A 280 -2.68 -10.25 -11.58
C LEU A 280 -3.06 -10.91 -12.92
N THR A 281 -4.14 -10.47 -13.56
CA THR A 281 -4.65 -11.07 -14.80
C THR A 281 -3.87 -10.66 -16.05
N SER A 282 -3.12 -9.55 -16.01
CA SER A 282 -2.22 -9.15 -17.11
C SER A 282 -0.81 -9.71 -16.98
N HIS A 283 -0.37 -10.08 -15.76
CA HIS A 283 0.97 -10.60 -15.50
C HIS A 283 1.01 -12.10 -15.17
N GLY A 284 0.62 -12.95 -16.12
CA GLY A 284 0.95 -14.38 -16.12
C GLY A 284 0.22 -15.29 -15.11
N PHE A 285 -0.66 -14.78 -14.24
CA PHE A 285 -1.46 -15.65 -13.37
C PHE A 285 -2.59 -16.33 -14.17
N ASP A 286 -2.63 -17.66 -14.14
CA ASP A 286 -3.62 -18.46 -14.85
C ASP A 286 -5.00 -18.43 -14.17
N ARG A 287 -5.01 -18.35 -12.84
CA ARG A 287 -6.23 -18.34 -12.03
C ARG A 287 -6.12 -17.32 -10.90
N VAL A 288 -7.13 -16.47 -10.78
CA VAL A 288 -7.28 -15.50 -9.69
C VAL A 288 -8.64 -15.72 -9.05
N LEU A 289 -8.64 -16.14 -7.78
CA LEU A 289 -9.85 -16.37 -6.98
C LEU A 289 -10.00 -15.23 -5.96
N GLU A 290 -11.13 -14.53 -6.00
CA GLU A 290 -11.39 -13.33 -5.18
C GLU A 290 -12.76 -13.40 -4.47
N LEU A 291 -13.10 -12.35 -3.70
CA LEU A 291 -14.36 -12.25 -2.96
C LEU A 291 -15.59 -12.71 -3.75
N ARG A 292 -15.74 -12.25 -4.99
CA ARG A 292 -16.90 -12.57 -5.85
C ARG A 292 -16.98 -14.06 -6.19
N ASP A 293 -15.85 -14.74 -6.34
CA ASP A 293 -15.80 -16.19 -6.58
C ASP A 293 -16.25 -16.96 -5.33
N TRP A 294 -15.86 -16.50 -4.14
CA TRP A 294 -16.26 -17.10 -2.87
C TRP A 294 -17.76 -16.91 -2.60
N GLU A 295 -18.29 -15.71 -2.86
CA GLU A 295 -19.72 -15.43 -2.79
C GLU A 295 -20.52 -16.32 -3.76
N ALA A 296 -20.03 -16.49 -5.00
CA ALA A 296 -20.65 -17.36 -5.99
C ALA A 296 -20.62 -18.85 -5.58
N GLN A 297 -19.61 -19.27 -4.82
CA GLN A 297 -19.52 -20.61 -4.22
C GLN A 297 -20.39 -20.78 -2.97
N GLY A 298 -21.02 -19.71 -2.48
CA GLY A 298 -21.90 -19.73 -1.32
C GLY A 298 -21.15 -19.69 0.01
N GLU A 299 -19.93 -19.15 0.04
CA GLU A 299 -19.24 -18.87 1.30
C GLU A 299 -20.00 -17.83 2.13
N THR A 300 -19.95 -18.01 3.46
CA THR A 300 -20.73 -17.18 4.38
C THR A 300 -19.93 -16.63 5.56
N GLU A 301 -18.73 -17.14 5.79
CA GLU A 301 -17.85 -16.65 6.85
C GLU A 301 -17.04 -15.46 6.31
N MET A 302 -17.67 -14.29 6.33
CA MET A 302 -17.08 -13.02 5.88
C MET A 302 -16.72 -12.12 7.07
N VAL A 303 -15.61 -11.40 6.93
CA VAL A 303 -15.15 -10.32 7.80
C VAL A 303 -15.31 -8.96 7.10
N SER A 304 -14.89 -7.86 7.73
CA SER A 304 -15.06 -6.50 7.19
C SER A 304 -14.49 -6.31 5.78
N TRP A 305 -13.50 -7.11 5.38
CA TRP A 305 -12.77 -6.97 4.14
C TRP A 305 -12.98 -8.11 3.12
N GLY A 306 -13.83 -9.09 3.44
CA GLY A 306 -14.12 -10.20 2.54
C GLY A 306 -14.15 -11.55 3.24
N LEU A 307 -13.71 -12.61 2.57
CA LEU A 307 -13.64 -13.96 3.14
C LEU A 307 -12.66 -14.00 4.32
N ALA A 308 -13.07 -14.61 5.43
CA ALA A 308 -12.19 -14.78 6.59
C ALA A 308 -10.95 -15.63 6.27
N ASP A 309 -9.80 -15.27 6.84
CA ASP A 309 -8.51 -15.92 6.54
C ASP A 309 -8.54 -17.42 6.84
N ARG A 310 -9.27 -17.84 7.88
CA ARG A 310 -9.47 -19.26 8.19
C ARG A 310 -10.08 -20.03 7.02
N ARG A 311 -11.05 -19.44 6.31
CA ARG A 311 -11.66 -20.04 5.12
C ARG A 311 -10.73 -19.92 3.91
N LEU A 312 -10.07 -18.79 3.72
CA LEU A 312 -9.07 -18.62 2.67
C LEU A 312 -7.97 -19.68 2.75
N ILE A 313 -7.37 -19.87 3.93
CA ILE A 313 -6.33 -20.88 4.17
C ILE A 313 -6.86 -22.30 3.96
N HIS A 314 -8.13 -22.56 4.29
CA HIS A 314 -8.75 -23.85 3.95
C HIS A 314 -8.78 -24.12 2.45
N TYR A 315 -9.09 -23.11 1.63
CA TYR A 315 -9.04 -23.23 0.16
C TYR A 315 -7.62 -23.30 -0.37
N VAL A 316 -6.67 -22.56 0.21
CA VAL A 316 -5.23 -22.69 -0.10
C VAL A 316 -4.76 -24.13 0.10
N LYS A 317 -5.10 -24.76 1.24
CA LYS A 317 -4.76 -26.17 1.50
C LYS A 317 -5.31 -27.11 0.43
N GLN A 318 -6.53 -26.86 -0.07
CA GLN A 318 -7.13 -27.66 -1.15
C GLN A 318 -6.41 -27.46 -2.48
N GLU A 319 -6.18 -26.20 -2.88
CA GLU A 319 -5.49 -25.87 -4.12
C GLU A 319 -4.06 -26.41 -4.14
N LEU A 320 -3.32 -26.34 -3.02
CA LEU A 320 -1.99 -26.94 -2.91
C LEU A 320 -2.00 -28.45 -3.15
N LEU A 321 -2.97 -29.18 -2.58
CA LEU A 321 -3.11 -30.62 -2.81
C LEU A 321 -3.54 -30.95 -4.24
N ASP A 322 -4.29 -30.07 -4.91
CA ASP A 322 -4.75 -30.31 -6.26
C ASP A 322 -3.70 -29.92 -7.31
N LEU A 323 -2.92 -28.88 -7.07
CA LEU A 323 -1.76 -28.51 -7.87
C LEU A 323 -0.65 -29.56 -7.76
N SER A 324 -0.37 -30.10 -6.57
CA SER A 324 0.69 -31.10 -6.38
C SER A 324 0.42 -32.45 -7.08
N LYS A 325 -0.83 -32.72 -7.47
CA LYS A 325 -1.20 -33.91 -8.27
C LYS A 325 -0.98 -33.71 -9.78
N GLN A 326 -0.70 -32.49 -10.23
CA GLN A 326 -0.51 -32.16 -11.64
C GLN A 326 0.93 -32.43 -12.06
N ASN A 327 1.13 -32.76 -13.34
CA ASN A 327 2.46 -32.97 -13.92
C ASN A 327 3.03 -31.66 -14.48
N ALA A 328 2.96 -30.58 -13.69
CA ALA A 328 3.51 -29.26 -14.03
C ALA A 328 3.93 -28.56 -12.73
N PRO A 329 5.00 -27.74 -12.75
CA PRO A 329 5.33 -26.91 -11.61
C PRO A 329 4.22 -25.88 -11.37
N PHE A 330 4.06 -25.42 -10.15
CA PHE A 330 3.06 -24.41 -9.81
C PHE A 330 3.64 -23.26 -9.00
N SER A 331 3.00 -22.10 -9.11
CA SER A 331 3.14 -21.00 -8.15
C SER A 331 1.77 -20.75 -7.53
N LEU A 332 1.68 -20.80 -6.20
CA LEU A 332 0.48 -20.40 -5.47
C LEU A 332 0.79 -19.23 -4.56
N SER A 333 0.01 -18.17 -4.68
CA SER A 333 0.17 -16.97 -3.86
C SER A 333 -1.15 -16.57 -3.23
N PHE A 334 -1.10 -16.06 -2.00
CA PHE A 334 -2.28 -15.54 -1.35
C PHE A 334 -1.93 -14.44 -0.35
N ALA A 335 -2.91 -13.59 -0.05
CA ALA A 335 -2.81 -12.53 0.94
C ALA A 335 -3.86 -12.71 2.03
N THR A 336 -3.41 -12.72 3.28
CA THR A 336 -4.28 -12.66 4.47
C THR A 336 -4.89 -11.26 4.62
N LEU A 337 -5.98 -11.10 5.37
CA LEU A 337 -6.69 -9.83 5.44
C LEU A 337 -7.40 -9.55 6.79
N ASP A 338 -7.53 -10.53 7.68
CA ASP A 338 -8.39 -10.43 8.88
C ASP A 338 -7.93 -9.34 9.88
N ASN A 339 -6.63 -9.02 9.88
CA ASN A 339 -6.06 -7.97 10.71
C ASN A 339 -6.19 -6.55 10.12
N HIS A 340 -6.71 -6.38 8.91
CA HIS A 340 -6.92 -5.06 8.29
C HIS A 340 -7.97 -4.22 9.06
N SER A 341 -7.72 -2.92 9.22
CA SER A 341 -8.58 -1.99 9.95
C SER A 341 -9.87 -1.69 9.18
N PRO A 342 -11.02 -1.52 9.84
CA PRO A 342 -11.25 -1.81 11.26
C PRO A 342 -11.17 -3.32 11.52
N ALA A 343 -10.30 -3.73 12.46
CA ALA A 343 -10.11 -5.13 12.80
C ALA A 343 -11.47 -5.74 13.21
N SER A 344 -11.85 -6.82 12.53
CA SER A 344 -13.13 -7.47 12.74
C SER A 344 -13.13 -8.20 14.09
N ILE A 345 -14.32 -8.46 14.63
CA ILE A 345 -14.43 -9.46 15.70
C ILE A 345 -14.32 -10.81 15.00
N LEU A 346 -13.21 -11.51 15.21
CA LEU A 346 -12.95 -12.83 14.65
C LEU A 346 -13.41 -13.89 15.65
N PRO A 347 -14.58 -14.55 15.48
CA PRO A 347 -15.13 -15.44 16.50
C PRO A 347 -14.28 -16.69 16.73
N HIS A 348 -13.45 -17.04 15.75
CA HIS A 348 -12.55 -18.19 15.78
C HIS A 348 -11.17 -17.84 16.35
N CYS A 349 -10.83 -16.57 16.54
CA CYS A 349 -9.56 -16.14 17.10
C CYS A 349 -9.67 -15.89 18.61
N PRO A 350 -8.64 -16.21 19.40
CA PRO A 350 -8.60 -15.84 20.80
C PRO A 350 -8.50 -14.31 20.95
N ASP A 351 -9.31 -13.74 21.85
CA ASP A 351 -9.15 -12.35 22.31
C ASP A 351 -7.97 -12.30 23.29
N ALA A 352 -6.75 -12.50 22.77
CA ALA A 352 -5.54 -12.73 23.54
C ALA A 352 -4.96 -11.45 24.15
N TYR A 353 -5.19 -10.31 23.50
CA TYR A 353 -4.62 -9.01 23.86
C TYR A 353 -5.68 -7.92 23.93
N SER A 354 -5.35 -6.82 24.61
CA SER A 354 -6.21 -5.65 24.70
C SER A 354 -6.44 -4.95 23.35
N ASP A 355 -5.49 -5.08 22.41
CA ASP A 355 -5.63 -4.60 21.04
C ASP A 355 -6.14 -5.72 20.12
N LYS A 356 -7.30 -5.48 19.49
CA LYS A 356 -7.93 -6.45 18.58
C LYS A 356 -7.10 -6.75 17.34
N THR A 357 -6.36 -5.77 16.84
CA THR A 357 -5.45 -5.95 15.70
C THR A 357 -4.34 -6.91 16.09
N LEU A 358 -3.77 -6.74 17.28
CA LEU A 358 -2.72 -7.62 17.78
C LEU A 358 -3.24 -9.05 18.00
N SER A 359 -4.46 -9.20 18.53
CA SER A 359 -5.14 -10.50 18.63
C SER A 359 -5.38 -11.14 17.24
N ALA A 360 -5.75 -10.34 16.23
CA ALA A 360 -5.90 -10.81 14.85
C ALA A 360 -4.55 -11.23 14.23
N ILE A 361 -3.48 -10.47 14.47
CA ILE A 361 -2.11 -10.83 14.04
C ILE A 361 -1.66 -12.14 14.68
N LYS A 362 -1.97 -12.37 15.97
CA LYS A 362 -1.69 -13.66 16.62
C LYS A 362 -2.44 -14.81 15.96
N CYS A 363 -3.71 -14.60 15.64
CA CYS A 363 -4.52 -15.60 14.96
C CYS A 363 -4.00 -15.90 13.55
N GLN A 364 -3.63 -14.88 12.79
CA GLN A 364 -2.96 -15.00 11.49
C GLN A 364 -1.67 -15.83 11.60
N SER A 365 -0.82 -15.50 12.57
CA SER A 365 0.41 -16.24 12.90
C SER A 365 0.15 -17.73 13.18
N GLU A 366 -0.86 -18.04 14.00
CA GLU A 366 -1.28 -19.42 14.31
C GLU A 366 -1.79 -20.16 13.07
N MET A 367 -2.66 -19.54 12.27
CA MET A 367 -3.22 -20.18 11.07
C MET A 367 -2.18 -20.42 9.97
N VAL A 368 -1.19 -19.53 9.84
CA VAL A 368 -0.10 -19.70 8.88
C VAL A 368 0.89 -20.75 9.36
N ALA A 369 1.17 -20.82 10.67
CA ALA A 369 1.93 -21.93 11.26
C ALA A 369 1.25 -23.28 10.96
N GLU A 370 -0.06 -23.39 11.17
CA GLU A 370 -0.85 -24.58 10.81
C GLU A 370 -0.87 -24.88 9.31
N LEU A 371 -0.63 -23.89 8.44
CA LEU A 371 -0.47 -24.12 7.00
C LEU A 371 0.90 -24.71 6.70
N VAL A 372 1.96 -24.20 7.33
CA VAL A 372 3.32 -24.74 7.18
C VAL A 372 3.38 -26.19 7.65
N ASP A 373 2.83 -26.48 8.84
CA ASP A 373 2.75 -27.86 9.36
C ASP A 373 1.99 -28.78 8.39
N PHE A 374 0.86 -28.30 7.85
CA PHE A 374 0.10 -29.04 6.85
C PHE A 374 0.93 -29.31 5.57
N MET A 375 1.73 -28.34 5.12
CA MET A 375 2.59 -28.53 3.96
C MET A 375 3.67 -29.58 4.21
N ASP A 376 4.29 -29.58 5.39
CA ASP A 376 5.27 -30.60 5.79
C ASP A 376 4.63 -31.99 5.89
N GLU A 377 3.51 -32.11 6.62
CA GLU A 377 2.79 -33.37 6.83
C GLU A 377 2.31 -34.04 5.53
N ASN A 378 2.09 -33.24 4.47
CA ASN A 378 1.68 -33.72 3.15
C ASN A 378 2.85 -33.81 2.15
N GLY A 379 4.10 -33.65 2.61
CA GLY A 379 5.30 -33.76 1.78
C GLY A 379 5.45 -32.64 0.74
N LEU A 380 4.69 -31.54 0.86
CA LEU A 380 4.73 -30.44 -0.09
C LEU A 380 6.05 -29.66 0.00
N LEU A 381 6.68 -29.60 1.19
CA LEU A 381 7.95 -28.91 1.38
C LEU A 381 9.14 -29.59 0.68
N GLU A 382 9.02 -30.86 0.31
CA GLU A 382 10.11 -31.63 -0.33
C GLU A 382 10.55 -31.02 -1.68
N ASN A 383 9.66 -30.30 -2.36
CA ASN A 383 9.93 -29.68 -3.65
C ASN A 383 9.29 -28.29 -3.80
N THR A 384 9.03 -27.58 -2.70
CA THR A 384 8.39 -26.25 -2.75
C THR A 384 9.24 -25.22 -2.05
N VAL A 385 9.58 -24.14 -2.77
CA VAL A 385 10.09 -22.91 -2.18
C VAL A 385 8.92 -22.18 -1.54
N VAL A 386 9.05 -21.86 -0.24
CA VAL A 386 8.02 -21.12 0.50
C VAL A 386 8.61 -19.82 1.00
N VAL A 387 7.97 -18.71 0.65
CA VAL A 387 8.37 -17.38 1.12
C VAL A 387 7.17 -16.72 1.78
N MET A 388 7.35 -16.32 3.03
CA MET A 388 6.37 -15.56 3.79
C MET A 388 6.92 -14.16 3.99
N ILE A 389 6.20 -13.16 3.50
CA ILE A 389 6.62 -11.76 3.58
C ILE A 389 5.45 -10.89 3.98
N ALA A 390 5.73 -9.90 4.80
CA ALA A 390 4.81 -8.80 5.01
C ALA A 390 4.68 -7.96 3.73
N ASP A 391 3.45 -7.56 3.43
CA ASP A 391 3.11 -6.72 2.30
C ASP A 391 3.39 -5.22 2.57
N HIS A 392 3.37 -4.79 3.83
CA HIS A 392 3.85 -3.50 4.31
C HIS A 392 3.91 -3.46 5.84
N GLN A 393 4.39 -2.35 6.39
CA GLN A 393 4.30 -2.06 7.82
C GLN A 393 2.87 -1.77 8.26
N ILE A 394 2.56 -1.96 9.55
CA ILE A 394 1.27 -1.52 10.09
C ILE A 394 1.06 -0.02 9.85
N MET A 395 -0.12 0.36 9.37
CA MET A 395 -0.45 1.76 9.13
C MET A 395 -0.58 2.52 10.46
N ASP A 396 -0.10 3.78 10.51
CA ASP A 396 -0.17 4.67 11.67
C ASP A 396 -1.60 4.90 12.19
N GLY A 397 -2.61 4.60 11.37
CA GLY A 397 -4.01 4.66 11.69
C GLY A 397 -4.50 3.65 12.74
N TYR A 398 -3.75 2.56 12.91
CA TYR A 398 -4.13 1.42 13.74
C TYR A 398 -3.72 1.67 15.19
N PRO A 399 -4.55 1.32 16.18
CA PRO A 399 -4.19 1.56 17.58
C PRO A 399 -2.90 0.82 17.99
N VAL A 400 -2.67 -0.39 17.48
CA VAL A 400 -1.44 -1.16 17.74
C VAL A 400 -0.17 -0.45 17.24
N ALA A 401 -0.27 0.40 16.21
CA ALA A 401 0.85 1.15 15.64
C ALA A 401 1.48 2.16 16.63
N ALA A 402 0.89 2.36 17.82
CA ALA A 402 1.44 3.22 18.86
C ALA A 402 2.87 2.86 19.26
N TYR A 403 3.27 1.57 19.13
CA TYR A 403 4.63 1.11 19.41
C TYR A 403 5.68 1.85 18.56
N ARG A 404 5.33 2.30 17.35
CA ARG A 404 6.23 3.02 16.43
C ARG A 404 6.77 4.32 17.05
N ASN A 405 6.03 4.93 17.97
CA ASN A 405 6.49 6.13 18.69
C ASN A 405 7.68 5.86 19.64
N LEU A 406 7.95 4.59 19.93
CA LEU A 406 9.08 4.15 20.76
C LEU A 406 10.34 3.88 19.91
N ILE A 407 10.20 3.83 18.59
CA ILE A 407 11.25 3.44 17.65
C ILE A 407 11.81 4.65 16.91
N PRO A 408 13.14 4.86 16.92
CA PRO A 408 13.80 5.80 16.02
C PRO A 408 13.72 5.30 14.56
N ARG A 409 13.39 6.18 13.60
CA ARG A 409 13.31 5.88 12.15
C ARG A 409 12.32 4.76 11.82
N GLN A 410 11.04 5.08 11.99
CA GLN A 410 9.92 4.17 11.83
C GLN A 410 9.84 3.55 10.42
N ASP A 411 10.27 4.29 9.40
CA ASP A 411 10.29 3.90 7.99
C ASP A 411 11.42 2.92 7.62
N GLU A 412 12.39 2.73 8.52
CA GLU A 412 13.46 1.73 8.41
C GLU A 412 13.19 0.48 9.27
N TYR A 413 12.07 0.45 10.00
CA TYR A 413 11.78 -0.66 10.91
C TYR A 413 11.46 -1.95 10.12
N PRO A 414 12.04 -3.11 10.48
CA PRO A 414 11.85 -4.33 9.71
C PRO A 414 10.40 -4.84 9.71
N ILE A 415 10.01 -5.40 8.58
CA ILE A 415 8.75 -6.12 8.41
C ILE A 415 9.02 -7.63 8.35
N PHE A 416 8.00 -8.43 8.68
CA PHE A 416 8.16 -9.87 8.81
C PHE A 416 8.61 -10.51 7.49
N ASN A 417 9.54 -11.47 7.58
CA ASN A 417 9.98 -12.27 6.45
C ASN A 417 10.54 -13.63 6.89
N LYS A 418 10.27 -14.66 6.08
CA LYS A 418 10.81 -16.01 6.21
C LYS A 418 10.98 -16.63 4.82
N PHE A 419 12.11 -17.30 4.60
CA PHE A 419 12.46 -17.94 3.34
C PHE A 419 12.81 -19.42 3.57
N TYR A 420 12.17 -20.30 2.79
CA TYR A 420 12.43 -21.73 2.78
C TYR A 420 12.64 -22.25 1.37
N SER A 421 13.56 -23.20 1.25
CA SER A 421 13.81 -23.98 0.05
C SER A 421 14.25 -25.38 0.48
N PRO A 422 13.88 -26.45 -0.24
CA PRO A 422 14.34 -27.81 0.05
C PRO A 422 15.87 -27.95 -0.01
N ASP A 423 16.54 -27.09 -0.77
CA ASP A 423 18.01 -27.05 -0.88
C ASP A 423 18.68 -26.23 0.25
N GLY A 424 17.89 -25.66 1.16
CA GLY A 424 18.31 -24.67 2.13
C GLY A 424 18.41 -23.26 1.54
N VAL A 425 18.42 -22.26 2.42
CA VAL A 425 18.55 -20.85 2.05
C VAL A 425 19.73 -20.25 2.79
N THR A 426 20.66 -19.63 2.05
CA THR A 426 21.76 -18.83 2.61
C THR A 426 21.70 -17.44 2.02
N LEU A 427 21.12 -16.51 2.77
CA LEU A 427 21.10 -15.10 2.41
C LEU A 427 22.54 -14.55 2.48
N GLN A 428 22.97 -13.84 1.44
CA GLN A 428 24.31 -13.25 1.33
C GLN A 428 24.32 -11.75 1.65
N ARG A 429 23.14 -11.18 1.94
CA ARG A 429 22.92 -9.80 2.37
C ARG A 429 22.21 -9.76 3.71
N SER A 430 22.41 -8.69 4.47
CA SER A 430 21.76 -8.47 5.77
C SER A 430 20.61 -7.46 5.70
N GLU A 431 20.47 -6.76 4.58
CA GLU A 431 19.44 -5.76 4.32
C GLU A 431 18.83 -5.93 2.92
N GLY A 432 17.59 -5.48 2.77
CA GLY A 432 16.87 -5.54 1.51
C GLY A 432 15.46 -4.99 1.62
N THR A 433 14.80 -4.92 0.47
CA THR A 433 13.43 -4.44 0.36
C THR A 433 12.55 -5.40 -0.43
N GLN A 434 11.26 -5.10 -0.52
CA GLN A 434 10.31 -5.84 -1.36
C GLN A 434 10.77 -5.92 -2.83
N LEU A 435 11.49 -4.91 -3.33
CA LEU A 435 12.00 -4.89 -4.70
C LEU A 435 12.99 -6.05 -4.96
N ASP A 436 13.72 -6.48 -3.94
CA ASP A 436 14.71 -7.55 -4.03
C ASP A 436 14.09 -8.96 -4.05
N VAL A 437 12.78 -9.08 -3.78
CA VAL A 437 12.11 -10.38 -3.66
C VAL A 437 12.04 -11.09 -5.01
N PHE A 438 11.65 -10.41 -6.09
CA PHE A 438 11.54 -11.01 -7.43
C PHE A 438 12.83 -11.79 -7.81
N PRO A 439 14.00 -11.14 -7.96
CA PRO A 439 15.19 -11.87 -8.36
C PRO A 439 15.61 -12.95 -7.35
N THR A 440 15.29 -12.77 -6.06
CA THR A 440 15.52 -13.79 -5.02
C THR A 440 14.67 -15.04 -5.24
N LEU A 441 13.36 -14.89 -5.48
CA LEU A 441 12.44 -16.00 -5.72
C LEU A 441 12.87 -16.80 -6.94
N TYR A 442 13.22 -16.13 -8.03
CA TYR A 442 13.67 -16.79 -9.24
C TYR A 442 14.96 -17.61 -9.01
N ASN A 443 15.91 -17.08 -8.24
CA ASN A 443 17.11 -17.84 -7.87
C ASN A 443 16.83 -19.02 -6.94
N LEU A 444 15.89 -18.91 -6.00
CA LEU A 444 15.50 -20.03 -5.13
C LEU A 444 14.89 -21.20 -5.93
N LEU A 445 14.18 -20.89 -7.02
CA LEU A 445 13.67 -21.87 -7.99
C LEU A 445 14.77 -22.46 -8.90
N GLY A 446 16.02 -22.02 -8.77
CA GLY A 446 17.16 -22.54 -9.54
C GLY A 446 17.38 -21.87 -10.90
N GLY A 447 16.62 -20.81 -11.21
CA GLY A 447 16.85 -19.94 -12.36
C GLY A 447 17.93 -18.89 -12.07
N GLU A 448 18.55 -18.34 -13.11
CA GLU A 448 19.59 -17.29 -13.00
C GLU A 448 19.24 -16.10 -13.89
N LEU A 449 19.30 -14.90 -13.30
CA LEU A 449 19.18 -13.63 -13.99
C LEU A 449 20.57 -13.01 -14.16
N SER A 450 20.79 -12.28 -15.26
CA SER A 450 22.02 -11.49 -15.46
C SER A 450 22.23 -10.53 -14.29
N ASP A 451 23.44 -10.56 -13.72
CA ASP A 451 23.84 -9.82 -12.52
C ASP A 451 22.95 -10.03 -11.29
N GLY A 452 22.09 -11.06 -11.28
CA GLY A 452 21.10 -11.29 -10.22
C GLY A 452 20.04 -10.21 -10.11
N ARG A 453 19.71 -9.51 -11.22
CA ARG A 453 18.80 -8.35 -11.23
C ARG A 453 17.48 -8.65 -11.94
N GLY A 454 16.40 -8.08 -11.40
CA GLY A 454 15.10 -8.02 -12.03
C GLY A 454 14.40 -6.71 -11.63
N GLY A 455 14.14 -5.84 -12.61
CA GLY A 455 13.70 -4.48 -12.33
C GLY A 455 14.78 -3.65 -11.63
N LEU A 456 14.43 -3.08 -10.48
CA LEU A 456 15.34 -2.35 -9.58
C LEU A 456 15.93 -3.25 -8.48
N GLY A 457 15.37 -4.45 -8.32
CA GLY A 457 15.78 -5.42 -7.31
C GLY A 457 17.08 -6.12 -7.67
N VAL A 458 17.81 -6.51 -6.63
CA VAL A 458 18.93 -7.45 -6.72
C VAL A 458 18.59 -8.66 -5.86
N SER A 459 19.03 -9.86 -6.23
CA SER A 459 18.79 -11.07 -5.44
C SER A 459 19.44 -10.99 -4.05
N LEU A 460 18.74 -11.44 -3.00
CA LEU A 460 19.29 -11.59 -1.64
C LEU A 460 20.33 -12.72 -1.53
N LEU A 461 20.46 -13.54 -2.58
CA LEU A 461 21.41 -14.65 -2.64
C LEU A 461 22.73 -14.27 -3.30
N VAL A 462 22.85 -13.06 -3.89
CA VAL A 462 24.14 -12.56 -4.38
C VAL A 462 24.86 -11.76 -3.30
N PRO A 463 26.21 -11.79 -3.26
CA PRO A 463 26.98 -11.03 -2.27
C PRO A 463 26.73 -9.53 -2.34
N GLU A 464 26.84 -8.86 -1.18
CA GLU A 464 26.72 -7.39 -1.05
C GLU A 464 27.63 -6.63 -2.03
N GLU A 465 28.84 -7.12 -2.26
CA GLU A 465 29.79 -6.53 -3.21
C GLU A 465 29.24 -6.51 -4.64
N SER A 466 28.42 -7.49 -5.03
CA SER A 466 27.77 -7.52 -6.35
C SER A 466 26.55 -6.61 -6.40
N ALA A 467 25.78 -6.55 -5.30
CA ALA A 467 24.57 -5.72 -5.22
C ALA A 467 24.84 -4.20 -5.11
N THR A 468 26.08 -3.83 -4.79
CA THR A 468 26.51 -2.43 -4.61
C THR A 468 27.40 -1.91 -5.75
N GLN A 469 27.48 -2.64 -6.87
CA GLN A 469 28.24 -2.24 -8.05
C GLN A 469 27.42 -1.40 -9.03
N GLY A 470 28.02 -0.35 -9.59
CA GLY A 470 27.42 0.43 -10.67
C GLY A 470 26.15 1.19 -10.24
N GLN A 471 25.20 1.36 -11.18
CA GLN A 471 23.91 2.01 -10.94
C GLN A 471 22.88 0.96 -10.48
N MET A 472 22.93 0.61 -9.19
CA MET A 472 21.98 -0.30 -8.55
C MET A 472 21.33 0.37 -7.34
N LEU A 473 20.04 0.14 -7.13
CA LEU A 473 19.30 0.78 -6.04
C LEU A 473 19.87 0.42 -4.63
N PRO A 474 20.28 -0.83 -4.34
CA PRO A 474 20.88 -1.18 -3.05
C PRO A 474 22.20 -0.45 -2.75
N SER A 475 22.89 0.10 -3.76
CA SER A 475 24.13 0.89 -3.55
C SER A 475 23.90 2.27 -2.93
N LEU A 476 22.64 2.72 -2.92
CA LEU A 476 22.25 4.07 -2.51
C LEU A 476 21.85 4.13 -1.04
N SER A 477 22.06 5.28 -0.41
CA SER A 477 21.46 5.58 0.89
C SER A 477 19.93 5.61 0.80
N ARG A 478 19.23 5.43 1.93
CA ARG A 478 17.76 5.42 1.97
C ARG A 478 17.12 6.69 1.38
N ASP A 479 17.71 7.85 1.65
CA ASP A 479 17.25 9.14 1.10
C ASP A 479 17.44 9.19 -0.42
N GLU A 480 18.56 8.70 -0.93
CA GLU A 480 18.82 8.61 -2.38
C GLU A 480 17.90 7.59 -3.05
N GLN A 481 17.62 6.44 -2.41
CA GLN A 481 16.62 5.48 -2.88
C GLN A 481 15.25 6.15 -2.98
N TYR A 482 14.85 6.92 -1.96
CA TYR A 482 13.61 7.68 -2.00
C TYR A 482 13.62 8.69 -3.17
N GLU A 483 14.71 9.42 -3.40
CA GLU A 483 14.81 10.35 -4.54
C GLU A 483 14.67 9.64 -5.89
N VAL A 484 15.31 8.47 -6.08
CA VAL A 484 15.19 7.64 -7.30
C VAL A 484 13.76 7.15 -7.47
N LEU A 485 13.23 6.47 -6.45
CA LEU A 485 11.91 5.83 -6.48
C LEU A 485 10.78 6.83 -6.57
N THR A 486 11.04 8.09 -6.24
CA THR A 486 10.06 9.18 -6.31
C THR A 486 10.41 10.24 -7.35
N SER A 487 11.38 9.96 -8.24
CA SER A 487 11.74 10.79 -9.38
C SER A 487 10.57 10.92 -10.37
N LYS A 488 10.66 11.83 -11.34
CA LYS A 488 9.63 11.94 -12.39
C LYS A 488 9.69 10.78 -13.35
N SER A 489 10.83 10.63 -14.03
CA SER A 489 11.08 9.54 -14.98
C SER A 489 9.96 9.37 -16.00
N SER A 490 9.44 10.48 -16.54
CA SER A 490 8.22 10.51 -17.35
C SER A 490 8.30 9.59 -18.57
N ASP A 491 9.46 9.51 -19.22
CA ASP A 491 9.66 8.65 -20.38
C ASP A 491 9.62 7.16 -20.00
N TRP A 492 10.23 6.80 -18.87
CA TRP A 492 10.18 5.44 -18.34
C TRP A 492 8.77 5.06 -17.88
N ILE A 493 8.04 5.97 -17.20
CA ILE A 493 6.65 5.75 -16.80
C ILE A 493 5.78 5.48 -18.04
N ARG A 494 5.91 6.32 -19.09
CA ARG A 494 5.19 6.10 -20.35
C ARG A 494 5.54 4.75 -20.98
N GLN A 495 6.82 4.38 -20.97
CA GLN A 495 7.27 3.08 -21.49
C GLN A 495 6.66 1.90 -20.73
N ILE A 496 6.65 1.92 -19.39
CA ILE A 496 6.08 0.81 -18.61
C ILE A 496 4.57 0.69 -18.79
N TRP A 497 3.87 1.79 -19.07
CA TRP A 497 2.44 1.81 -19.37
C TRP A 497 2.12 1.57 -20.86
N GLY A 498 3.12 1.31 -21.69
CA GLY A 498 2.93 1.03 -23.11
C GLY A 498 2.52 2.25 -23.95
N GLU A 499 2.66 3.46 -23.41
CA GLU A 499 2.52 4.69 -24.17
C GLU A 499 3.73 4.86 -25.11
N THR A 500 3.48 4.98 -26.41
CA THR A 500 4.51 5.26 -27.42
C THR A 500 4.30 6.67 -27.98
N ASP A 501 5.40 7.37 -28.25
CA ASP A 501 5.41 8.75 -28.80
C ASP A 501 4.71 8.90 -30.16
#